data_AF-A0A959V4S1-F1
#
_entry.id   AF-A0A959V4S1-F1
#
_cell.length_a   1.000
_cell.length_b   1.000
_cell.length_c   1.000
_cell.angle_alpha   90.00
_cell.angle_beta   90.00
_cell.angle_gamma   90.00
#
_symmetry.space_group_name_H-M   'P 1'
#
loop_
_entity.id
_entity.type
_entity.pdbx_description
1 polymer ?
#
loop_
_entity_poly.entity_id
_entity_poly.type
_entity_poly.pdbx_seq_one_letter_code
_entity_poly.pdbx_strand_id
1 'polypeptide(L)'
;MAAHTWNTSPDQLAWGLGLEDAWRSGGAAYLQWVHYPHEGGSLLLSLLARVFVPLASVMPPLSWAALVADSGCRAVQILVARRSFSPRAALAFTLWTVLAVPLMLPWGTINMGLHALVSFAPFLLLAAVQRPVERPLLLGVGVGALCMLAYDAALLVPAYVGFVWLGASGVQARAGHVLKFLLGAVLGLLPHVLTRLWVDHGFQLEQLPMFSIRGLEQDPLHLVDAPGRLLAFWTTWLPGSLFMTAVDAPLVRVLVLITASLLVWGGLGLRDVPAAQRRVAHMGLWLIAVFWAVVVFAPFFEPRD
;
A
#
# COMPACT_ATOMS: atom_id res chain seq x y z
N MET A 1 28.00 13.09 -4.24
CA MET A 1 27.74 11.64 -4.45
C MET A 1 26.29 11.20 -4.24
N ALA A 2 25.48 11.84 -3.38
CA ALA A 2 24.07 11.45 -3.17
C ALA A 2 23.07 11.88 -4.30
N ALA A 3 23.49 12.76 -5.22
CA ALA A 3 22.65 13.21 -6.34
C ALA A 3 22.45 12.13 -7.44
N HIS A 4 23.20 11.02 -7.41
CA HIS A 4 23.14 10.01 -8.47
C HIS A 4 22.00 9.00 -8.33
N THR A 5 21.58 8.64 -7.12
CA THR A 5 20.56 7.58 -6.91
C THR A 5 19.16 7.96 -7.39
N TRP A 6 18.82 9.25 -7.35
CA TRP A 6 17.54 9.78 -7.83
C TRP A 6 17.44 9.78 -9.35
N ASN A 7 18.59 9.92 -10.03
CA ASN A 7 18.68 9.98 -11.48
C ASN A 7 18.91 8.61 -12.12
N THR A 8 18.75 7.52 -11.36
CA THR A 8 18.94 6.14 -11.85
C THR A 8 17.68 5.30 -11.83
N SER A 9 16.57 5.82 -11.29
CA SER A 9 15.28 5.11 -11.25
C SER A 9 14.50 5.33 -12.55
N PRO A 10 14.19 4.27 -13.33
CA PRO A 10 13.46 4.41 -14.59
C PRO A 10 12.08 5.06 -14.42
N ASP A 11 11.32 4.68 -13.39
CA ASP A 11 9.97 5.22 -13.14
C ASP A 11 10.04 6.71 -12.79
N GLN A 12 11.02 7.11 -11.96
CA GLN A 12 11.23 8.52 -11.63
C GLN A 12 11.61 9.36 -12.85
N LEU A 13 12.50 8.85 -13.71
CA LEU A 13 12.94 9.55 -14.91
C LEU A 13 11.82 9.65 -15.95
N ALA A 14 11.16 8.54 -16.26
CA ALA A 14 10.09 8.49 -17.26
C ALA A 14 8.92 9.40 -16.87
N TRP A 15 8.51 9.36 -15.60
CA TRP A 15 7.47 10.24 -15.10
C TRP A 15 7.92 11.71 -15.04
N GLY A 16 9.15 11.96 -14.59
CA GLY A 16 9.72 13.30 -14.54
C GLY A 16 9.74 13.98 -15.91
N LEU A 17 10.13 13.26 -16.96
CA LEU A 17 10.14 13.77 -18.34
C LEU A 17 8.74 14.17 -18.83
N GLY A 18 7.72 13.35 -18.54
CA GLY A 18 6.33 13.67 -18.89
C GLY A 18 5.84 14.95 -18.20
N LEU A 19 6.19 15.13 -16.92
CA LEU A 19 5.84 16.35 -16.17
C LEU A 19 6.60 17.59 -16.65
N GLU A 20 7.88 17.46 -16.98
CA GLU A 20 8.66 18.55 -17.54
C GLU A 20 8.06 19.04 -18.86
N ASP A 21 7.65 18.12 -19.73
CA ASP A 21 6.94 18.45 -20.97
C ASP A 21 5.60 19.15 -20.68
N ALA A 22 4.79 18.62 -19.75
CA ALA A 22 3.55 19.25 -19.31
C ALA A 22 3.77 20.70 -18.86
N TRP A 23 4.77 20.91 -18.02
CA TRP A 23 5.06 22.19 -17.40
C TRP A 23 5.63 23.22 -18.39
N ARG A 24 6.40 22.77 -19.38
CA ARG A 24 6.95 23.64 -20.43
C ARG A 24 5.90 23.99 -21.50
N SER A 25 5.10 23.01 -21.92
CA SER A 25 4.06 23.18 -22.93
C SER A 25 2.79 23.84 -22.39
N GLY A 26 2.62 23.91 -21.07
CA GLY A 26 1.34 24.27 -20.45
C GLY A 26 0.27 23.19 -20.66
N GLY A 27 0.67 21.99 -21.08
CA GLY A 27 -0.22 20.90 -21.41
C GLY A 27 -0.90 20.30 -20.19
N ALA A 28 -2.18 19.99 -20.35
CA ALA A 28 -3.02 19.28 -19.38
C ALA A 28 -3.42 17.90 -19.90
N ALA A 29 -2.69 17.36 -20.88
CA ALA A 29 -3.03 16.07 -21.47
C ALA A 29 -2.83 14.96 -20.42
N TYR A 30 -3.74 13.99 -20.39
CA TYR A 30 -3.70 12.89 -19.43
C TYR A 30 -2.32 12.21 -19.35
N LEU A 31 -1.71 11.93 -20.51
CA LEU A 31 -0.40 11.30 -20.66
C LEU A 31 0.76 12.06 -19.98
N GLN A 32 0.61 13.37 -19.81
CA GLN A 32 1.63 14.20 -19.21
C GLN A 32 1.56 14.19 -17.68
N TRP A 33 0.41 13.83 -17.11
CA TRP A 33 0.14 13.90 -15.67
C TRP A 33 -0.02 12.54 -14.99
N VAL A 34 -0.28 11.50 -15.78
CA VAL A 34 -0.51 10.13 -15.31
C VAL A 34 0.59 9.21 -15.83
N HIS A 35 1.21 8.47 -14.91
CA HIS A 35 2.32 7.56 -15.20
C HIS A 35 1.89 6.11 -15.00
N TYR A 36 2.08 5.28 -16.03
CA TYR A 36 1.86 3.82 -15.97
C TYR A 36 3.05 3.13 -15.28
N PRO A 37 2.86 2.11 -14.42
CA PRO A 37 1.61 1.46 -14.00
C PRO A 37 0.91 2.10 -12.80
N HIS A 38 1.29 3.32 -12.42
CA HIS A 38 0.85 4.02 -11.22
C HIS A 38 -0.33 4.96 -11.46
N GLU A 39 -1.29 4.55 -12.30
CA GLU A 39 -2.30 5.42 -12.89
C GLU A 39 -3.14 6.20 -11.86
N GLY A 40 -3.62 5.55 -10.80
CA GLY A 40 -4.50 6.24 -9.84
C GLY A 40 -3.79 7.23 -8.91
N GLY A 41 -2.55 6.95 -8.50
CA GLY A 41 -1.81 7.84 -7.58
C GLY A 41 -0.82 8.80 -8.24
N SER A 42 -0.50 8.57 -9.52
CA SER A 42 0.39 9.47 -10.25
C SER A 42 -0.19 10.87 -10.39
N LEU A 43 -1.48 11.04 -10.65
CA LEU A 43 -2.07 12.38 -10.71
C LEU A 43 -1.84 13.19 -9.42
N LEU A 44 -2.07 12.59 -8.25
CA LEU A 44 -1.89 13.25 -6.96
C LEU A 44 -0.43 13.67 -6.72
N LEU A 45 0.51 12.76 -7.00
CA LEU A 45 1.94 13.03 -6.84
C LEU A 45 2.46 14.02 -7.88
N SER A 46 1.96 14.00 -9.12
CA SER A 46 2.27 14.97 -10.18
C SER A 46 1.85 16.38 -9.78
N LEU A 47 0.63 16.53 -9.24
CA LEU A 47 0.13 17.81 -8.75
C LEU A 47 0.95 18.31 -7.55
N LEU A 48 1.28 17.42 -6.62
CA LEU A 48 2.12 17.76 -5.47
C LEU A 48 3.55 18.14 -5.90
N ALA A 49 4.12 17.43 -6.87
CA ALA A 49 5.45 17.69 -7.43
C ALA A 49 5.55 19.09 -8.04
N ARG A 50 4.46 19.61 -8.63
CA ARG A 50 4.43 20.98 -9.16
C ARG A 50 4.79 22.03 -8.11
N VAL A 51 4.39 21.83 -6.85
CA VAL A 51 4.70 22.74 -5.73
C VAL A 51 6.20 22.78 -5.44
N PHE A 52 6.91 21.69 -5.74
CA PHE A 52 8.34 21.53 -5.46
C PHE A 52 9.27 21.87 -6.63
N VAL A 53 8.73 22.34 -7.76
CA VAL A 53 9.53 22.83 -8.90
C VAL A 53 10.58 23.88 -8.49
N PRO A 54 10.28 24.86 -7.61
CA PRO A 54 11.30 25.82 -7.14
C PRO A 54 12.51 25.18 -6.43
N LEU A 55 12.37 23.94 -5.94
CA LEU A 55 13.41 23.19 -5.23
C LEU A 55 14.09 22.11 -6.11
N ALA A 56 13.83 22.10 -7.41
CA ALA A 56 14.35 21.08 -8.33
C ALA A 56 15.89 21.01 -8.40
N SER A 57 16.59 22.09 -8.04
CA SER A 57 18.06 22.12 -7.97
C SER A 57 18.65 21.30 -6.82
N VAL A 58 17.84 20.99 -5.79
CA VAL A 58 18.26 20.18 -4.63
C VAL A 58 17.96 18.71 -4.86
N MET A 59 16.74 18.40 -5.30
CA MET A 59 16.25 17.05 -5.54
C MET A 59 15.08 17.11 -6.54
N PRO A 60 14.87 16.08 -7.37
CA PRO A 60 13.76 16.07 -8.32
C PRO A 60 12.39 16.31 -7.64
N PRO A 61 11.49 17.11 -8.24
CA PRO A 61 10.21 17.48 -7.61
C PRO A 61 9.32 16.29 -7.22
N LEU A 62 9.35 15.21 -8.02
CA LEU A 62 8.62 13.98 -7.69
C LEU A 62 9.12 13.32 -6.41
N SER A 63 10.44 13.32 -6.16
CA SER A 63 11.01 12.76 -4.93
C SER A 63 10.61 13.58 -3.71
N TRP A 64 10.48 14.90 -3.84
CA TRP A 64 9.93 15.75 -2.78
C TRP A 64 8.47 15.40 -2.49
N ALA A 65 7.66 15.27 -3.54
CA ALA A 65 6.25 14.89 -3.42
C ALA A 65 6.10 13.52 -2.72
N ALA A 66 6.88 12.52 -3.15
CA ALA A 66 6.89 11.20 -2.55
C ALA A 66 7.35 11.22 -1.08
N LEU A 67 8.36 12.02 -0.72
CA LEU A 67 8.84 12.15 0.66
C LEU A 67 7.77 12.76 1.58
N VAL A 68 7.08 13.79 1.11
CA VAL A 68 5.97 14.42 1.85
C VAL A 68 4.79 13.45 1.98
N ALA A 69 4.44 12.75 0.91
CA ALA A 69 3.39 11.73 0.92
C ALA A 69 3.72 10.59 1.89
N ASP A 70 4.92 10.00 1.83
CA ASP A 70 5.38 8.94 2.74
C ASP A 70 5.34 9.41 4.19
N SER A 71 5.85 10.61 4.48
CA SER A 71 5.82 11.21 5.81
C SER A 71 4.40 11.37 6.35
N GLY A 72 3.47 11.87 5.52
CA GLY A 72 2.06 12.00 5.86
C GLY A 72 1.40 10.64 6.12
N CYS A 73 1.68 9.64 5.27
CA CYS A 73 1.16 8.29 5.40
C CYS A 73 1.62 7.63 6.71
N ARG A 74 2.92 7.73 7.04
CA ARG A 74 3.47 7.24 8.31
C ARG A 74 2.87 7.95 9.52
N ALA A 75 2.68 9.27 9.44
CA ALA A 75 2.02 10.01 10.50
C ALA A 75 0.59 9.49 10.74
N VAL A 76 -0.18 9.24 9.68
CA VAL A 76 -1.51 8.62 9.79
C VAL A 76 -1.44 7.24 10.44
N GLN A 77 -0.51 6.37 10.00
CA GLN A 77 -0.34 5.03 10.58
C GLN A 77 -0.06 5.11 12.10
N ILE A 78 0.87 5.97 12.52
CA ILE A 78 1.24 6.17 13.94
C ILE A 78 0.05 6.70 14.75
N LEU A 79 -0.66 7.70 14.23
CA LEU A 79 -1.82 8.29 14.90
C LEU A 79 -2.95 7.26 15.09
N VAL A 80 -3.21 6.44 14.07
CA VAL A 80 -4.20 5.37 14.16
C VAL A 80 -3.74 4.30 15.14
N ALA A 81 -2.46 3.90 15.10
CA ALA A 81 -1.93 2.88 16.00
C ALA A 81 -2.07 3.31 17.48
N ARG A 82 -1.70 4.56 17.79
CA ARG A 82 -1.85 5.15 19.14
C ARG A 82 -3.29 5.21 19.63
N ARG A 83 -4.27 5.35 18.72
CA ARG A 83 -5.70 5.37 19.06
C ARG A 83 -6.33 3.97 19.16
N SER A 84 -5.73 2.97 18.52
CA SER A 84 -6.36 1.65 18.32
C SER A 84 -5.80 0.54 19.20
N PHE A 85 -4.56 0.69 19.67
CA PHE A 85 -3.84 -0.37 20.37
C PHE A 85 -3.29 0.12 21.72
N SER A 86 -2.76 -0.82 22.51
CA SER A 86 -2.12 -0.49 23.79
C SER A 86 -0.90 0.44 23.59
N PRO A 87 -0.53 1.24 24.61
CA PRO A 87 0.62 2.13 24.52
C PRO A 87 1.91 1.41 24.11
N ARG A 88 2.09 0.16 24.58
CA ARG A 88 3.23 -0.69 24.23
C ARG A 88 3.24 -1.06 22.75
N ALA A 89 2.12 -1.57 22.22
CA ALA A 89 2.01 -1.93 20.80
C ALA A 89 2.18 -0.70 19.89
N ALA A 90 1.59 0.43 20.27
CA ALA A 90 1.71 1.68 19.54
C ALA A 90 3.15 2.22 19.55
N LEU A 91 3.88 2.11 20.68
CA LEU A 91 5.29 2.51 20.78
C LEU A 91 6.18 1.59 19.94
N ALA A 92 5.99 0.27 20.02
CA ALA A 92 6.70 -0.70 19.20
C ALA A 92 6.55 -0.39 17.70
N PHE A 93 5.32 -0.15 17.27
CA PHE A 93 5.02 0.25 15.89
C PHE A 93 5.67 1.59 15.54
N THR A 94 5.58 2.60 16.41
CA THR A 94 6.20 3.92 16.16
C THR A 94 7.71 3.80 15.97
N LEU A 95 8.39 3.06 16.86
CA LEU A 95 9.84 2.83 16.76
C LEU A 95 10.17 2.08 15.48
N TRP A 96 9.41 1.03 15.14
CA TRP A 96 9.59 0.31 13.88
C TRP A 96 9.41 1.25 12.67
N THR A 97 8.34 2.04 12.62
CA THR A 97 8.05 2.93 11.50
C THR A 97 9.19 3.93 11.29
N VAL A 98 9.73 4.52 12.37
CA VAL A 98 10.85 5.48 12.31
C VAL A 98 12.15 4.80 11.90
N LEU A 99 12.47 3.65 12.48
CA LEU A 99 13.70 2.90 12.14
C LEU A 99 13.66 2.28 10.74
N ALA A 100 12.46 1.99 10.23
CA ALA A 100 12.26 1.50 8.88
C ALA A 100 12.32 2.61 7.83
N VAL A 101 12.19 3.90 8.19
CA VAL A 101 12.23 5.02 7.23
C VAL A 101 13.48 4.95 6.34
N PRO A 102 14.72 4.90 6.85
CA PRO A 102 15.91 4.90 5.97
C PRO A 102 15.95 3.75 4.96
N LEU A 103 15.31 2.63 5.30
CA LEU A 103 15.29 1.41 4.50
C LEU A 103 14.14 1.40 3.48
N MET A 104 12.98 1.92 3.88
CA MET A 104 11.77 1.93 3.06
C MET A 104 11.62 3.20 2.23
N LEU A 105 12.29 4.28 2.60
CA LEU A 105 12.24 5.55 1.89
C LEU A 105 12.64 5.40 0.42
N PRO A 106 13.70 4.63 0.04
CA PRO A 106 14.02 4.39 -1.36
C PRO A 106 12.88 3.77 -2.17
N TRP A 107 12.06 2.88 -1.57
CA TRP A 107 10.93 2.28 -2.27
C TRP A 107 9.89 3.32 -2.69
N GLY A 108 9.50 4.21 -1.78
CA GLY A 108 8.49 5.23 -2.08
C GLY A 108 9.04 6.42 -2.87
N THR A 109 10.30 6.81 -2.62
CA THR A 109 10.84 8.09 -3.10
C THR A 109 11.77 7.98 -4.30
N ILE A 110 12.55 6.89 -4.41
CA ILE A 110 13.46 6.65 -5.53
C ILE A 110 12.75 5.78 -6.57
N ASN A 111 12.24 4.62 -6.16
CA ASN A 111 11.58 3.67 -7.06
C ASN A 111 10.13 4.04 -7.40
N MET A 112 9.61 5.13 -6.83
CA MET A 112 8.21 5.57 -7.02
C MET A 112 7.18 4.47 -6.76
N GLY A 113 7.48 3.56 -5.84
CA GLY A 113 6.65 2.42 -5.47
C GLY A 113 5.38 2.89 -4.77
N LEU A 114 4.31 3.12 -5.54
CA LEU A 114 3.05 3.64 -5.04
C LEU A 114 2.42 2.75 -3.96
N HIS A 115 2.66 1.43 -4.00
CA HIS A 115 2.27 0.49 -2.94
C HIS A 115 2.86 0.86 -1.57
N ALA A 116 4.12 1.31 -1.52
CA ALA A 116 4.75 1.75 -0.28
C ALA A 116 4.05 3.00 0.27
N LEU A 117 3.70 3.94 -0.61
CA LEU A 117 2.96 5.16 -0.25
C LEU A 117 1.52 4.87 0.19
N VAL A 118 0.87 3.84 -0.37
CA VAL A 118 -0.51 3.45 -0.03
C VAL A 118 -0.58 2.45 1.13
N SER A 119 0.55 2.04 1.70
CA SER A 119 0.64 1.12 2.85
C SER A 119 -0.09 1.60 4.13
N PHE A 120 -0.55 2.85 4.18
CA PHE A 120 -1.41 3.37 5.25
C PHE A 120 -2.90 2.99 5.09
N ALA A 121 -3.32 2.48 3.93
CA ALA A 121 -4.70 2.12 3.63
C ALA A 121 -5.34 1.15 4.66
N PRO A 122 -4.65 0.10 5.17
CA PRO A 122 -5.18 -0.71 6.25
C PRO A 122 -5.48 0.08 7.53
N PHE A 123 -4.70 1.11 7.84
CA PHE A 123 -4.90 1.98 9.01
C PHE A 123 -6.09 2.90 8.83
N LEU A 124 -6.37 3.38 7.61
CA LEU A 124 -7.62 4.11 7.34
C LEU A 124 -8.84 3.23 7.63
N LEU A 125 -8.79 1.97 7.21
CA LEU A 125 -9.86 1.01 7.49
C LEU A 125 -10.01 0.75 8.99
N LEU A 126 -8.90 0.57 9.72
CA LEU A 126 -8.92 0.48 11.19
C LEU A 126 -9.56 1.70 11.84
N ALA A 127 -9.21 2.91 11.40
CA ALA A 127 -9.80 4.14 11.91
C ALA A 127 -11.29 4.25 11.59
N ALA A 128 -11.73 3.81 10.41
CA ALA A 128 -13.13 3.84 10.01
C ALA A 128 -13.98 2.88 10.86
N VAL A 129 -13.46 1.70 11.21
CA VAL A 129 -14.20 0.70 12.02
C VAL A 129 -14.17 0.96 13.53
N GLN A 130 -13.41 1.97 14.00
CA GLN A 130 -13.49 2.43 15.39
C GLN A 130 -14.88 3.01 15.73
N ARG A 131 -15.57 3.55 14.73
CA ARG A 131 -16.94 4.06 14.88
C ARG A 131 -17.94 2.98 14.47
N PRO A 132 -19.20 3.04 14.94
CA PRO A 132 -20.26 2.23 14.38
C PRO A 132 -20.24 2.37 12.85
N VAL A 133 -20.43 1.25 12.15
CA VAL A 133 -20.35 1.20 10.68
C VAL A 133 -21.63 1.83 10.13
N GLU A 134 -21.69 3.16 10.16
CA GLU A 134 -22.88 3.91 9.78
C GLU A 134 -22.97 4.12 8.27
N ARG A 135 -21.82 4.02 7.57
CA ARG A 135 -21.72 4.39 6.15
C ARG A 135 -20.89 3.37 5.35
N PRO A 136 -21.33 2.09 5.26
CA PRO A 136 -20.61 1.05 4.52
C PRO A 136 -20.37 1.41 3.05
N LEU A 137 -21.30 2.13 2.41
CA LEU A 137 -21.14 2.61 1.03
C LEU A 137 -19.95 3.55 0.87
N LEU A 138 -19.83 4.57 1.73
CA LEU A 138 -18.71 5.53 1.66
C LEU A 138 -17.38 4.86 1.97
N LEU A 139 -17.36 3.92 2.91
CA LEU A 139 -16.18 3.12 3.20
C LEU A 139 -15.77 2.29 1.98
N GLY A 140 -16.75 1.69 1.29
CA GLY A 140 -16.57 1.02 0.01
C GLY A 140 -15.95 1.94 -1.03
N VAL A 141 -16.52 3.13 -1.25
CA VAL A 141 -15.98 4.14 -2.19
C VAL A 141 -14.53 4.48 -1.86
N GLY A 142 -14.22 4.67 -0.58
CA GLY A 142 -12.85 4.91 -0.12
C GLY A 142 -11.91 3.76 -0.45
N VAL A 143 -12.31 2.51 -0.18
CA VAL A 143 -11.50 1.32 -0.53
C VAL A 143 -11.33 1.17 -2.04
N GLY A 144 -12.40 1.36 -2.82
CA GLY A 144 -12.33 1.33 -4.28
C GLY A 144 -11.36 2.38 -4.85
N ALA A 145 -11.41 3.60 -4.32
CA ALA A 145 -10.47 4.66 -4.69
C ALA A 145 -9.03 4.31 -4.30
N LEU A 146 -8.81 3.70 -3.13
CA LEU A 146 -7.49 3.20 -2.71
C LEU A 146 -6.97 2.11 -3.65
N CYS A 147 -7.84 1.22 -4.15
CA CYS A 147 -7.48 0.22 -5.17
C CYS A 147 -7.01 0.86 -6.48
N MET A 148 -7.52 2.05 -6.84
CA MET A 148 -7.00 2.80 -7.98
C MET A 148 -5.56 3.26 -7.73
N LEU A 149 -5.24 3.68 -6.50
CA LEU A 149 -3.89 4.10 -6.15
C LEU A 149 -2.93 2.91 -6.11
N ALA A 150 -3.36 1.80 -5.51
CA ALA A 150 -2.52 0.62 -5.38
C ALA A 150 -3.39 -0.64 -5.31
N TYR A 151 -3.18 -1.57 -6.24
CA TYR A 151 -4.02 -2.78 -6.37
C TYR A 151 -4.02 -3.67 -5.12
N ASP A 152 -2.97 -3.63 -4.30
CA ASP A 152 -2.88 -4.32 -3.01
C ASP A 152 -3.93 -3.83 -2.00
N ALA A 153 -4.49 -2.62 -2.16
CA ALA A 153 -5.63 -2.18 -1.38
C ALA A 153 -6.90 -3.02 -1.63
N ALA A 154 -6.95 -3.83 -2.69
CA ALA A 154 -8.04 -4.79 -2.91
C ALA A 154 -8.16 -5.81 -1.76
N LEU A 155 -7.08 -6.06 -1.02
CA LEU A 155 -7.07 -6.92 0.18
C LEU A 155 -7.98 -6.39 1.30
N LEU A 156 -8.29 -5.10 1.29
CA LEU A 156 -9.20 -4.49 2.25
C LEU A 156 -10.66 -4.97 2.06
N VAL A 157 -11.02 -5.42 0.85
CA VAL A 157 -12.36 -5.94 0.56
C VAL A 157 -12.65 -7.23 1.33
N PRO A 158 -11.90 -8.34 1.15
CA PRO A 158 -12.13 -9.57 1.93
C PRO A 158 -11.90 -9.34 3.43
N ALA A 159 -10.98 -8.44 3.81
CA ALA A 159 -10.79 -8.07 5.20
C ALA A 159 -12.07 -7.46 5.82
N TYR A 160 -12.65 -6.45 5.17
CA TYR A 160 -13.87 -5.82 5.66
C TYR A 160 -15.08 -6.75 5.64
N VAL A 161 -15.23 -7.57 4.58
CA VAL A 161 -16.32 -8.55 4.49
C VAL A 161 -16.24 -9.54 5.65
N GLY A 162 -15.07 -10.14 5.90
CA GLY A 162 -14.88 -11.05 7.03
C GLY A 162 -15.17 -10.37 8.37
N PHE A 163 -14.72 -9.14 8.57
CA PHE A 163 -15.01 -8.36 9.77
C PHE A 163 -16.51 -8.12 10.02
N VAL A 164 -17.28 -7.78 8.99
CA VAL A 164 -18.74 -7.62 9.11
C VAL A 164 -19.39 -8.94 9.51
N TRP A 165 -18.92 -10.06 8.94
CA TRP A 165 -19.46 -11.39 9.23
C TRP A 165 -19.13 -11.91 10.63
N LEU A 166 -18.00 -11.49 11.20
CA LEU A 166 -17.59 -11.78 12.58
C LEU A 166 -18.30 -10.88 13.63
N GLY A 167 -19.05 -9.87 13.20
CA GLY A 167 -19.79 -8.96 14.08
C GLY A 167 -21.05 -9.57 14.70
N ALA A 168 -21.59 -8.94 15.75
CA ALA A 168 -22.75 -9.42 16.50
C ALA A 168 -24.13 -9.13 15.85
N SER A 169 -24.17 -8.47 14.69
CA SER A 169 -25.44 -8.07 14.04
C SER A 169 -26.23 -9.26 13.48
N GLY A 170 -27.53 -9.11 13.18
CA GLY A 170 -28.30 -10.15 12.48
C GLY A 170 -27.84 -10.36 11.03
N VAL A 171 -28.10 -11.55 10.45
CA VAL A 171 -27.65 -11.94 9.10
C VAL A 171 -28.08 -10.93 8.01
N GLN A 172 -29.32 -10.46 8.06
CA GLN A 172 -29.83 -9.49 7.09
C GLN A 172 -29.08 -8.15 7.15
N ALA A 173 -28.75 -7.67 8.35
CA ALA A 173 -27.97 -6.45 8.53
C ALA A 173 -26.53 -6.63 8.01
N ARG A 174 -25.91 -7.78 8.28
CA ARG A 174 -24.57 -8.13 7.76
C ARG A 174 -24.55 -8.13 6.22
N ALA A 175 -25.51 -8.82 5.60
CA ALA A 175 -25.64 -8.85 4.14
C ALA A 175 -25.84 -7.45 3.56
N GLY A 176 -26.71 -6.63 4.17
CA GLY A 176 -26.93 -5.25 3.75
C GLY A 176 -25.68 -4.37 3.85
N HIS A 177 -24.87 -4.54 4.89
CA HIS A 177 -23.58 -3.82 5.03
C HIS A 177 -22.56 -4.27 3.98
N VAL A 178 -22.45 -5.57 3.73
CA VAL A 178 -21.56 -6.12 2.71
C VAL A 178 -21.96 -5.62 1.32
N LEU A 179 -23.24 -5.71 0.95
CA LEU A 179 -23.71 -5.27 -0.36
C LEU A 179 -23.46 -3.78 -0.60
N LYS A 180 -23.79 -2.92 0.38
CA LYS A 180 -23.52 -1.48 0.29
C LYS A 180 -22.03 -1.19 0.15
N PHE A 181 -21.19 -1.89 0.89
CA PHE A 181 -19.74 -1.74 0.80
C PHE A 181 -19.19 -2.18 -0.56
N LEU A 182 -19.60 -3.35 -1.06
CA LEU A 182 -19.16 -3.84 -2.37
C LEU A 182 -19.60 -2.91 -3.50
N LEU A 183 -20.85 -2.43 -3.46
CA LEU A 183 -21.34 -1.41 -4.39
C LEU A 183 -20.46 -0.15 -4.33
N GLY A 184 -20.13 0.31 -3.13
CA GLY A 184 -19.23 1.45 -2.94
C GLY A 184 -17.84 1.19 -3.53
N ALA A 185 -17.26 0.02 -3.30
CA ALA A 185 -15.95 -0.36 -3.81
C ALA A 185 -15.92 -0.38 -5.34
N VAL A 186 -16.97 -0.91 -5.98
CA VAL A 186 -17.12 -0.85 -7.44
C VAL A 186 -17.22 0.60 -7.92
N LEU A 187 -18.04 1.43 -7.29
CA LEU A 187 -18.19 2.84 -7.64
C LEU A 187 -16.87 3.62 -7.48
N GLY A 188 -16.12 3.34 -6.41
CA GLY A 188 -14.82 3.96 -6.17
C GLY A 188 -13.74 3.52 -7.15
N LEU A 189 -13.76 2.25 -7.60
CA LEU A 189 -12.83 1.70 -8.57
C LEU A 189 -13.18 2.07 -10.03
N LEU A 190 -14.45 2.41 -10.28
CA LEU A 190 -14.98 2.65 -11.61
C LEU A 190 -14.12 3.63 -12.42
N PRO A 191 -13.70 4.80 -11.92
CA PRO A 191 -12.92 5.75 -12.73
C PRO A 191 -11.64 5.11 -13.31
N HIS A 192 -10.96 4.24 -12.56
CA HIS A 192 -9.77 3.53 -13.04
C HIS A 192 -10.10 2.50 -14.12
N VAL A 193 -11.18 1.74 -13.96
CA VAL A 193 -11.64 0.81 -15.00
C VAL A 193 -12.01 1.57 -16.26
N LEU A 194 -12.67 2.73 -16.12
CA LEU A 194 -13.02 3.55 -17.28
C LEU A 194 -11.78 4.08 -17.99
N THR A 195 -10.78 4.59 -17.27
CA THR A 195 -9.52 5.06 -17.89
C THR A 195 -8.83 3.93 -18.64
N ARG A 196 -8.77 2.73 -18.06
CA ARG A 196 -8.09 1.60 -18.68
C ARG A 196 -8.79 1.05 -19.93
N LEU A 197 -10.11 1.18 -20.03
CA LEU A 197 -10.90 0.65 -21.14
C LEU A 197 -11.07 1.63 -22.31
N TRP A 198 -11.13 2.93 -22.04
CA TRP A 198 -11.52 3.93 -23.04
C TRP A 198 -10.48 5.02 -23.32
N VAL A 199 -9.44 5.14 -22.50
CA VAL A 199 -8.43 6.18 -22.70
C VAL A 199 -7.15 5.49 -23.21
N ASP A 200 -6.85 5.71 -24.49
CA ASP A 200 -5.58 5.25 -25.08
C ASP A 200 -4.42 5.98 -24.39
N HIS A 201 -3.60 5.23 -23.68
CA HIS A 201 -2.43 5.75 -22.99
C HIS A 201 -1.12 5.61 -23.80
N GLY A 202 -1.19 5.10 -25.04
CA GLY A 202 -0.01 4.73 -25.84
C GLY A 202 0.72 3.48 -25.34
N PHE A 203 0.26 2.87 -24.24
CA PHE A 203 0.80 1.65 -23.63
C PHE A 203 0.01 0.39 -24.03
N GLN A 204 -1.00 0.52 -24.89
CA GLN A 204 -1.83 -0.60 -25.36
C GLN A 204 -2.47 -1.42 -24.22
N LEU A 205 -2.84 -0.77 -23.12
CA LEU A 205 -3.34 -1.44 -21.91
C LEU A 205 -4.68 -2.14 -22.13
N GLU A 206 -5.45 -1.66 -23.09
CA GLU A 206 -6.67 -2.28 -23.58
C GLU A 206 -6.43 -3.68 -24.18
N GLN A 207 -5.18 -3.96 -24.59
CA GLN A 207 -4.76 -5.26 -25.11
C GLN A 207 -4.26 -6.21 -24.01
N LEU A 208 -3.97 -5.70 -22.81
CA LEU A 208 -3.53 -6.50 -21.68
C LEU A 208 -4.73 -7.02 -20.89
N PRO A 209 -4.68 -8.26 -20.36
CA PRO A 209 -5.73 -8.78 -19.48
C PRO A 209 -6.03 -7.81 -18.31
N MET A 210 -7.31 -7.75 -17.90
CA MET A 210 -7.78 -6.85 -16.84
C MET A 210 -7.04 -7.04 -15.51
N PHE A 211 -6.55 -8.26 -15.24
CA PHE A 211 -5.82 -8.62 -14.03
C PHE A 211 -4.30 -8.70 -14.23
N SER A 212 -3.80 -8.32 -15.41
CA SER A 212 -2.37 -8.28 -15.67
C SER A 212 -1.72 -7.12 -14.90
N ILE A 213 -0.62 -7.40 -14.22
CA ILE A 213 0.21 -6.41 -13.54
C ILE A 213 1.49 -6.25 -14.38
N ARG A 214 1.74 -5.05 -14.91
CA ARG A 214 2.91 -4.75 -15.76
C ARG A 214 3.03 -5.66 -16.99
N GLY A 215 1.90 -6.08 -17.58
CA GLY A 215 1.89 -6.97 -18.75
C GLY A 215 2.16 -8.44 -18.42
N LEU A 216 2.33 -8.80 -17.14
CA LEU A 216 2.48 -10.18 -16.70
C LEU A 216 1.12 -10.77 -16.33
N GLU A 217 0.82 -11.94 -16.87
CA GLU A 217 -0.30 -12.76 -16.40
C GLU A 217 0.02 -13.35 -15.02
N GLN A 218 -1.03 -13.49 -14.21
CA GLN A 218 -0.91 -14.09 -12.88
C GLN A 218 -0.99 -15.60 -13.02
N ASP A 219 0.02 -16.29 -12.50
CA ASP A 219 0.03 -17.75 -12.45
C ASP A 219 -1.15 -18.27 -11.58
N PRO A 220 -1.66 -19.48 -11.84
CA PRO A 220 -2.70 -20.07 -10.99
C PRO A 220 -2.19 -20.31 -9.55
N LEU A 221 -3.13 -20.48 -8.61
CA LEU A 221 -2.80 -20.76 -7.21
C LEU A 221 -2.25 -22.19 -7.08
N HIS A 222 -0.95 -22.32 -6.78
CA HIS A 222 -0.30 -23.61 -6.53
C HIS A 222 -0.31 -23.95 -5.03
N LEU A 223 -1.39 -24.59 -4.57
CA LEU A 223 -1.57 -24.92 -3.14
C LEU A 223 -0.50 -25.88 -2.59
N VAL A 224 0.11 -26.70 -3.45
CA VAL A 224 1.16 -27.67 -3.07
C VAL A 224 2.43 -26.95 -2.62
N ASP A 225 2.72 -25.79 -3.19
CA ASP A 225 3.94 -25.02 -2.91
C ASP A 225 3.78 -24.07 -1.72
N ALA A 226 2.55 -23.90 -1.21
CA ALA A 226 2.23 -22.96 -0.14
C ALA A 226 3.12 -23.11 1.12
N PRO A 227 3.44 -24.33 1.62
CA PRO A 227 4.35 -24.46 2.77
C PRO A 227 5.76 -23.94 2.47
N GLY A 228 6.29 -24.22 1.28
CA GLY A 228 7.60 -23.76 0.84
C GLY A 228 7.64 -22.24 0.67
N ARG A 229 6.60 -21.68 0.04
CA ARG A 229 6.42 -20.23 -0.12
C ARG A 229 6.29 -19.50 1.21
N LEU A 230 5.56 -20.05 2.17
CA LEU A 230 5.45 -19.49 3.51
C LEU A 230 6.83 -19.42 4.19
N LEU A 231 7.60 -20.50 4.13
CA LEU A 231 8.95 -20.52 4.69
C LEU A 231 9.86 -19.49 4.01
N ALA A 232 9.90 -19.49 2.67
CA ALA A 232 10.70 -18.58 1.86
C ALA A 232 10.33 -17.10 2.09
N PHE A 233 9.04 -16.80 2.30
CA PHE A 233 8.61 -15.46 2.65
C PHE A 233 9.29 -14.96 3.93
N TRP A 234 9.29 -15.77 5.00
CA TRP A 234 9.86 -15.37 6.28
C TRP A 234 11.39 -15.35 6.30
N THR A 235 12.04 -16.30 5.63
CA THR A 235 13.50 -16.45 5.69
C THR A 235 14.23 -15.65 4.62
N THR A 236 13.57 -15.35 3.50
CA THR A 236 14.22 -14.76 2.32
C THR A 236 13.52 -13.49 1.85
N TRP A 237 12.24 -13.55 1.48
CA TRP A 237 11.58 -12.44 0.75
C TRP A 237 11.24 -11.23 1.62
N LEU A 238 10.68 -11.45 2.82
CA LEU A 238 10.39 -10.35 3.76
C LEU A 238 11.68 -9.67 4.24
N PRO A 239 12.75 -10.40 4.66
CA PRO A 239 14.04 -9.78 4.91
C PRO A 239 14.61 -9.04 3.68
N GLY A 240 14.65 -9.69 2.51
CA GLY A 240 15.21 -9.07 1.30
C GLY A 240 14.47 -7.78 0.90
N SER A 241 13.14 -7.77 0.97
CA SER A 241 12.33 -6.59 0.66
C SER A 241 12.51 -5.45 1.68
N LEU A 242 12.65 -5.77 2.98
CA LEU A 242 12.87 -4.78 4.03
C LEU A 242 14.21 -4.07 3.90
N PHE A 243 15.25 -4.75 3.41
CA PHE A 243 16.62 -4.21 3.41
C PHE A 243 17.16 -3.84 2.03
N MET A 244 16.47 -4.21 0.95
CA MET A 244 16.93 -4.00 -0.43
C MET A 244 18.35 -4.56 -0.70
N THR A 245 18.80 -5.54 0.09
CA THR A 245 20.09 -6.20 -0.09
C THR A 245 19.96 -7.70 0.17
N ALA A 246 20.93 -8.48 -0.31
CA ALA A 246 21.04 -9.89 0.05
C ALA A 246 21.09 -10.07 1.58
N VAL A 247 20.38 -11.08 2.09
CA VAL A 247 20.18 -11.36 3.52
C VAL A 247 21.51 -11.67 4.26
N ASP A 248 22.55 -11.99 3.52
CA ASP A 248 23.86 -12.37 4.06
C ASP A 248 24.70 -11.20 4.59
N ALA A 249 24.30 -9.95 4.34
CA ALA A 249 24.97 -8.80 4.93
C ALA A 249 24.80 -8.77 6.46
N PRO A 250 25.88 -8.62 7.27
CA PRO A 250 25.78 -8.61 8.74
C PRO A 250 24.82 -7.56 9.31
N LEU A 251 24.77 -6.38 8.69
CA LEU A 251 23.85 -5.30 9.07
C LEU A 251 22.38 -5.71 8.88
N VAL A 252 22.07 -6.42 7.80
CA VAL A 252 20.71 -6.92 7.53
C VAL A 252 20.27 -7.90 8.61
N ARG A 253 21.14 -8.84 9.01
CA ARG A 253 20.83 -9.79 10.08
C ARG A 253 20.49 -9.09 11.40
N VAL A 254 21.24 -8.05 11.76
CA VAL A 254 20.98 -7.24 12.97
C VAL A 254 19.61 -6.55 12.86
N LEU A 255 19.31 -5.94 11.72
CA LEU A 255 18.05 -5.23 11.53
C LEU A 255 16.83 -6.17 11.49
N VAL A 256 16.98 -7.38 10.93
CA VAL A 256 15.97 -8.46 11.02
C VAL A 256 15.69 -8.79 12.48
N LEU A 257 16.72 -8.99 13.30
CA LEU A 257 16.57 -9.30 14.72
C LEU A 257 15.88 -8.16 15.50
N ILE A 258 16.23 -6.90 15.20
CA ILE A 258 15.56 -5.73 15.79
C ILE A 258 14.08 -5.73 15.40
N THR A 259 13.78 -5.95 14.13
CA THR A 259 12.40 -6.00 13.62
C THR A 259 11.59 -7.12 14.28
N ALA A 260 12.15 -8.33 14.35
CA ALA A 260 11.52 -9.47 15.01
C ALA A 260 11.27 -9.18 16.50
N SER A 261 12.24 -8.55 17.18
CA SER A 261 12.10 -8.16 18.59
C SER A 261 10.98 -7.14 18.80
N LEU A 262 10.86 -6.14 17.92
CA LEU A 262 9.78 -5.16 17.96
C LEU A 262 8.41 -5.80 17.70
N LEU A 263 8.32 -6.73 16.74
CA LEU A 263 7.09 -7.48 16.45
C LEU A 263 6.64 -8.31 17.64
N VAL A 264 7.55 -9.06 18.27
CA VAL A 264 7.25 -9.85 19.48
C VAL A 264 6.84 -8.93 20.64
N TRP A 265 7.61 -7.87 20.89
CA TRP A 265 7.34 -6.93 21.97
C TRP A 265 6.00 -6.19 21.80
N GLY A 266 5.67 -5.78 20.58
CA GLY A 266 4.39 -5.17 20.24
C GLY A 266 3.23 -6.16 20.28
N GLY A 267 3.44 -7.39 19.80
CA GLY A 267 2.45 -8.48 19.85
C GLY A 267 2.03 -8.84 21.27
N LEU A 268 2.97 -8.84 22.23
CA LEU A 268 2.66 -9.00 23.65
C LEU A 268 1.72 -7.90 24.16
N GLY A 269 1.84 -6.67 23.65
CA GLY A 269 0.96 -5.56 23.97
C GLY A 269 -0.47 -5.72 23.44
N LEU A 270 -0.75 -6.67 22.54
CA LEU A 270 -2.13 -6.95 22.09
C LEU A 270 -2.97 -7.61 23.20
N ARG A 271 -2.34 -8.24 24.20
CA ARG A 271 -3.01 -8.82 25.37
C ARG A 271 -3.66 -7.75 26.26
N ASP A 272 -3.06 -6.55 26.25
CA ASP A 272 -3.44 -5.43 27.11
C ASP A 272 -4.39 -4.44 26.40
N VAL A 273 -4.97 -4.84 25.26
CA VAL A 273 -5.88 -3.96 24.51
C VAL A 273 -7.18 -3.73 25.30
N PRO A 274 -7.55 -2.46 25.57
CA PRO A 274 -8.80 -2.13 26.24
C PRO A 274 -10.01 -2.76 25.58
N ALA A 275 -11.03 -3.15 26.36
CA ALA A 275 -12.24 -3.80 25.85
C ALA A 275 -12.91 -3.01 24.71
N ALA A 276 -12.94 -1.67 24.83
CA ALA A 276 -13.48 -0.77 23.81
C ALA A 276 -12.73 -0.83 22.47
N GLN A 277 -11.46 -1.24 22.46
CA GLN A 277 -10.60 -1.32 21.27
C GLN A 277 -10.45 -2.73 20.71
N ARG A 278 -10.94 -3.77 21.40
CA ARG A 278 -10.80 -5.18 20.96
C ARG A 278 -11.33 -5.43 19.56
N ARG A 279 -12.44 -4.78 19.20
CA ARG A 279 -13.01 -4.87 17.85
C ARG A 279 -12.03 -4.43 16.77
N VAL A 280 -11.29 -3.34 17.03
CA VAL A 280 -10.30 -2.79 16.11
C VAL A 280 -9.07 -3.68 16.07
N ALA A 281 -8.64 -4.21 17.22
CA ALA A 281 -7.54 -5.17 17.28
C ALA A 281 -7.85 -6.46 16.50
N HIS A 282 -9.08 -6.99 16.62
CA HIS A 282 -9.52 -8.14 15.82
C HIS A 282 -9.51 -7.83 14.32
N MET A 283 -9.94 -6.63 13.91
CA MET A 283 -9.82 -6.20 12.51
C MET A 283 -8.35 -6.16 12.06
N GLY A 284 -7.44 -5.66 12.90
CA GLY A 284 -6.01 -5.65 12.61
C GLY A 284 -5.43 -7.05 12.43
N LEU A 285 -5.78 -7.98 13.31
CA LEU A 285 -5.37 -9.39 13.18
C LEU A 285 -5.96 -10.04 11.93
N TRP A 286 -7.21 -9.73 11.59
CA TRP A 286 -7.86 -10.23 10.39
C TRP A 286 -7.20 -9.69 9.11
N LEU A 287 -6.83 -8.40 9.09
CA LEU A 287 -6.04 -7.82 7.99
C LEU A 287 -4.71 -8.54 7.80
N ILE A 288 -3.99 -8.83 8.90
CA ILE A 288 -2.73 -9.60 8.85
C ILE A 288 -2.98 -10.99 8.28
N ALA A 289 -4.03 -11.68 8.73
CA ALA A 289 -4.37 -13.03 8.25
C ALA A 289 -4.72 -13.04 6.75
N VAL A 290 -5.51 -12.08 6.28
CA VAL A 290 -5.85 -11.92 4.85
C VAL A 290 -4.59 -11.63 4.03
N PHE A 291 -3.73 -10.72 4.50
CA PHE A 291 -2.47 -10.41 3.84
C PHE A 291 -1.57 -11.65 3.74
N TRP A 292 -1.40 -12.40 4.83
CA TRP A 292 -0.63 -13.65 4.83
C TRP A 292 -1.20 -14.69 3.87
N ALA A 293 -2.53 -14.86 3.86
CA ALA A 293 -3.16 -15.78 2.92
C ALA A 293 -2.82 -15.40 1.47
N VAL A 294 -2.89 -14.12 1.12
CA VAL A 294 -2.54 -13.70 -0.25
C VAL A 294 -1.05 -13.87 -0.54
N VAL A 295 -0.15 -13.48 0.37
CA VAL A 295 1.30 -13.65 0.17
C VAL A 295 1.68 -15.13 -0.02
N VAL A 296 1.04 -16.04 0.72
CA VAL A 296 1.35 -17.48 0.68
C VAL A 296 0.76 -18.15 -0.56
N PHE A 297 -0.49 -17.84 -0.89
CA PHE A 297 -1.22 -18.57 -1.91
C PHE A 297 -1.10 -17.93 -3.30
N ALA A 298 -0.95 -16.61 -3.38
CA ALA A 298 -0.86 -15.92 -4.66
C ALA A 298 0.59 -15.79 -5.13
N PRO A 299 0.85 -15.93 -6.44
CA PRO A 299 2.21 -15.97 -7.01
C PRO A 299 2.91 -14.60 -7.09
N PHE A 300 2.40 -13.56 -6.42
CA PHE A 300 2.86 -12.18 -6.60
C PHE A 300 4.31 -11.93 -6.17
N PHE A 301 4.92 -12.80 -5.36
CA PHE A 301 6.19 -12.54 -4.68
C PHE A 301 7.34 -13.49 -5.04
N GLU A 302 7.16 -14.38 -6.03
CA GLU A 302 8.31 -15.15 -6.52
C GLU A 302 9.26 -14.21 -7.26
N PRO A 303 10.53 -14.06 -6.80
CA PRO A 303 11.55 -13.42 -7.61
C PRO A 303 11.66 -14.23 -8.89
N ARG A 304 11.31 -13.62 -10.03
CA ARG A 304 11.55 -14.24 -11.33
C ARG A 304 13.03 -14.03 -11.66
N ASP A 305 13.72 -15.14 -11.89
CA ASP A 305 15.13 -15.17 -12.31
C ASP A 305 15.37 -14.44 -13.64
#